data_AF-A0A9E5P252-F1
#
_entry.id   AF-A0A9E5P252-F1
#
_cell.length_a   1.000
_cell.length_b   1.000
_cell.length_c   1.000
_cell.angle_alpha   90.00
_cell.angle_beta   90.00
_cell.angle_gamma   90.00
#
_symmetry.space_group_name_H-M   'P 1'
#
loop_
_entity.id
_entity.type
_entity.pdbx_description
1 polymer ?
#
loop_
_entity_poly.entity_id
_entity_poly.type
_entity_poly.pdbx_seq_one_letter_code
_entity_poly.pdbx_strand_id
1 'polypeptide(L)' 'RTHYNPPNAFIVVVGDFKKEELLPMIQQAFGSIPKGVVPDQDRPIDPPQGGERRIIVKREAQLPYLVK' A
#
# COMPACT_ATOMS: atom_id res chain seq x y z
N ARG A 1 -4.94 -8.39 -21.35
CA ARG A 1 -5.78 -8.98 -20.27
C ARG A 1 -4.96 -9.25 -18.99
N THR A 2 -3.98 -8.42 -18.67
CA THR A 2 -2.99 -8.67 -17.60
C THR A 2 -3.35 -8.00 -16.27
N HIS A 3 -4.06 -6.87 -16.31
CA HIS A 3 -4.29 -6.04 -15.12
C HIS A 3 -5.65 -6.26 -14.43
N TYR A 4 -6.68 -6.67 -15.18
CA TYR A 4 -8.02 -6.99 -14.66
C TYR A 4 -8.30 -8.48 -14.83
N ASN A 5 -8.02 -9.28 -13.79
CA ASN A 5 -8.02 -10.73 -13.85
C ASN A 5 -8.56 -11.33 -12.54
N PRO A 6 -9.34 -12.44 -12.53
CA PRO A 6 -9.83 -13.01 -11.27
C PRO A 6 -8.78 -13.28 -10.16
N PRO A 7 -7.53 -13.72 -10.45
CA PRO A 7 -6.56 -13.99 -9.40
C PRO A 7 -6.13 -12.78 -8.55
N ASN A 8 -6.34 -11.54 -9.02
CA ASN A 8 -6.02 -10.32 -8.27
C ASN A 8 -7.26 -9.48 -7.91
N ALA A 9 -8.47 -10.05 -8.00
CA ALA A 9 -9.73 -9.36 -7.71
C ALA A 9 -10.40 -9.92 -6.46
N PHE A 10 -11.05 -9.03 -5.69
CA PHE A 10 -11.85 -9.39 -4.52
C PHE A 10 -13.19 -8.65 -4.57
N ILE A 11 -14.25 -9.30 -4.08
CA ILE A 11 -15.59 -8.72 -3.98
C ILE A 11 -15.86 -8.44 -2.50
N VAL A 12 -16.18 -7.19 -2.20
CA VAL A 12 -16.56 -6.75 -0.85
C VAL A 12 -18.02 -6.34 -0.88
N VAL A 13 -18.80 -6.85 0.07
CA VAL A 13 -20.21 -6.48 0.24
C VAL A 13 -20.41 -5.98 1.66
N VAL A 14 -21.05 -4.83 1.81
CA VAL A 14 -21.32 -4.18 3.10
C VAL A 14 -22.79 -3.76 3.14
N GLY A 15 -23.49 -4.12 4.22
CA GLY A 15 -24.90 -3.77 4.43
C GLY A 15 -25.65 -4.87 5.16
N ASP A 16 -26.98 -4.73 5.18
CA ASP A 16 -27.90 -5.76 5.68
C ASP A 16 -28.25 -6.72 4.53
N PHE A 17 -27.70 -7.93 4.57
CA PHE A 17 -27.97 -8.97 3.59
C PHE A 17 -27.91 -10.34 4.24
N LYS A 18 -28.65 -11.29 3.66
CA LYS A 18 -28.55 -12.70 4.01
C LYS A 18 -27.53 -13.38 3.11
N LYS A 19 -26.56 -14.05 3.73
CA LYS A 19 -25.48 -14.74 3.02
C LYS A 19 -26.01 -15.82 2.09
N GLU A 20 -27.07 -16.52 2.50
CA GLU A 20 -27.66 -17.65 1.80
C GLU A 20 -28.29 -17.23 0.46
N GLU A 21 -28.77 -16.00 0.38
CA GLU A 21 -29.38 -15.41 -0.82
C GLU A 21 -28.32 -14.77 -1.72
N LEU A 22 -27.34 -14.09 -1.13
CA LEU A 22 -26.36 -13.31 -1.87
C LEU A 22 -25.24 -14.14 -2.49
N LEU A 23 -24.74 -15.17 -1.78
CA LEU A 23 -23.63 -15.98 -2.28
C LEU A 23 -23.94 -16.68 -3.62
N PRO A 24 -25.13 -17.28 -3.82
CA PRO A 24 -25.52 -17.83 -5.12
C PRO A 24 -25.56 -16.78 -6.24
N MET A 25 -26.02 -15.56 -5.94
CA MET A 25 -26.07 -14.47 -6.93
C MET A 25 -24.66 -14.04 -7.36
N ILE A 26 -23.72 -13.93 -6.41
CA ILE A 26 -22.31 -13.63 -6.70
C ILE A 26 -21.70 -14.77 -7.54
N GLN A 27 -21.98 -16.03 -7.18
CA GLN A 27 -21.49 -17.19 -7.93
C GLN A 27 -22.05 -17.22 -9.36
N GLN A 28 -23.32 -16.87 -9.55
CA GLN A 28 -23.94 -16.77 -10.87
C GLN A 28 -23.33 -15.65 -11.71
N ALA A 29 -23.03 -14.50 -11.10
CA ALA A 29 -22.48 -13.34 -11.80
C ALA A 29 -20.99 -13.50 -12.16
N PHE A 30 -20.17 -14.06 -11.26
CA PHE A 30 -18.71 -14.06 -11.40
C PHE A 30 -18.08 -15.45 -11.53
N GLY A 31 -18.81 -16.53 -11.21
CA GLY A 31 -18.26 -17.89 -11.14
C GLY A 31 -17.90 -18.51 -12.49
N SER A 32 -18.47 -18.00 -13.60
CA SER A 32 -18.16 -18.46 -14.96
C SER A 32 -16.87 -17.84 -15.53
N ILE A 33 -16.27 -16.86 -14.83
CA ILE A 33 -15.09 -16.18 -15.31
C ILE A 33 -13.88 -17.12 -15.16
N PRO A 34 -13.18 -17.48 -16.25
CA PRO A 34 -12.03 -18.37 -16.18
C PRO A 34 -10.89 -17.73 -15.39
N LYS A 35 -10.17 -18.55 -14.62
CA LYS A 35 -8.95 -18.14 -13.94
C LYS A 35 -7.92 -17.70 -14.99
N GLY A 36 -7.42 -16.47 -14.91
CA GLY A 36 -6.33 -16.03 -15.78
C GLY A 36 -4.96 -16.15 -15.12
N VAL A 37 -3.98 -15.49 -15.73
CA VAL A 37 -2.57 -15.49 -15.29
C VAL A 37 -2.35 -14.56 -14.10
N VAL A 38 -1.74 -15.06 -13.02
CA VAL A 38 -1.36 -14.22 -11.88
C VAL A 38 -0.36 -13.16 -12.38
N PRO A 39 -0.64 -11.85 -12.23
CA PRO A 39 0.31 -10.82 -12.64
C PRO A 39 1.54 -10.87 -11.74
N ASP A 40 2.71 -10.60 -12.32
CA ASP A 40 3.92 -10.45 -11.54
C ASP A 40 3.78 -9.25 -10.60
N GLN A 41 3.96 -9.49 -9.31
CA GLN A 41 3.88 -8.46 -8.28
C GLN A 41 5.30 -8.13 -7.83
N ASP A 42 6.09 -7.56 -8.76
CA ASP A 42 7.38 -6.97 -8.43
C ASP A 42 7.14 -5.85 -7.41
N ARG A 43 7.34 -6.17 -6.14
CA ARG A 43 7.33 -5.18 -5.06
C ARG A 43 8.68 -4.49 -5.06
N PRO A 44 8.73 -3.16 -5.19
CA PRO A 44 9.98 -2.43 -5.01
C PRO A 44 10.52 -2.76 -3.62
N ILE A 45 11.77 -3.22 -3.57
CA ILE A 45 12.48 -3.38 -2.31
C ILE A 45 12.91 -1.98 -1.88
N ASP A 46 12.64 -1.64 -0.61
CA ASP A 46 13.10 -0.36 -0.07
C ASP A 46 14.62 -0.25 -0.21
N PRO A 47 15.14 0.91 -0.63
CA PRO A 47 16.58 1.11 -0.70
C PRO A 47 17.19 0.97 0.71
N PRO A 48 18.42 0.45 0.82
CA PRO A 48 19.08 0.31 2.11
C PRO A 48 19.16 1.68 2.78
N GLN A 49 18.60 1.79 3.98
CA GLN A 49 18.65 3.04 4.73
C GLN A 49 20.12 3.36 5.07
N GLY A 50 20.61 4.48 4.53
CA GLY A 50 22.00 4.92 4.66
C GLY A 50 22.34 5.46 6.05
N GLY A 51 22.07 4.70 7.10
CA GLY A 51 22.49 4.94 8.48
C GLY A 51 22.12 6.30 9.08
N GLU A 52 22.51 6.51 10.34
CA GLU A 52 22.35 7.81 11.00
C GLU A 52 23.38 8.82 10.46
N ARG A 53 22.89 9.95 9.91
CA ARG A 53 23.73 11.10 9.56
C ARG A 53 23.65 12.15 10.66
N ARG A 54 24.57 12.10 11.63
CA ARG A 54 24.77 13.22 12.59
C ARG A 54 25.85 14.15 12.08
N ILE A 55 25.50 15.42 11.91
CA ILE A 55 26.47 16.51 11.69
C ILE A 55 26.37 17.42 12.90
N ILE A 56 27.45 17.50 13.69
CA ILE A 56 27.54 18.43 14.82
C ILE A 56 28.16 19.72 14.30
N VAL A 57 27.34 20.73 14.05
CA VAL A 57 27.82 22.06 13.67
C VAL A 57 28.10 22.86 14.93
N LYS A 58 29.38 23.10 15.22
CA LYS A 58 29.81 24.08 16.24
C LYS A 58 30.17 25.38 15.53
N ARG A 59 29.49 26.47 15.89
CA ARG A 59 29.85 27.83 15.49
C ARG A 59 30.17 28.61 16.74
N GLU A 60 31.27 29.35 16.74
CA GLU A 60 31.58 30.28 17.83
C GLU A 60 30.52 31.38 17.84
N ALA A 61 29.84 31.54 18.98
CA ALA A 61 28.91 32.64 19.19
C ALA A 61 29.72 33.90 19.55
N GLN A 62 29.43 35.02 18.89
CA GLN A 62 29.99 36.30 19.31
C GLN A 62 29.30 36.72 20.62
N LEU A 63 30.08 36.90 21.67
CA LEU A 63 29.62 37.39 22.97
C LEU A 63 29.08 38.83 22.81
N PRO A 64 27.85 39.14 23.28
CA PRO A 64 27.40 40.52 23.31
C PRO A 64 28.21 41.29 24.36
N TYR A 65 28.94 42.32 23.93
CA TYR A 65 29.59 43.26 24.84
C TYR A 65 28.61 44.37 25.23
N LEU A 66 28.47 44.59 26.53
CA LEU A 66 27.69 45.69 27.09
C LEU A 66 28.59 46.93 27.18
N VAL A 67 28.30 47.98 26.42
CA VAL A 67 28.99 49.27 26.56
C VAL A 67 28.27 50.08 27.64
N LYS A 68 29.03 50.54 28.62
CA LYS A 68 28.56 51.35 29.76
C LYS A 68 28.47 52.83 29.39
#